data_AF-A0A538U4R3-F1
#
_entry.id   AF-A0A538U4R3-F1
#
_cell.length_a   1.000
_cell.length_b   1.000
_cell.length_c   1.000
_cell.angle_alpha   90.00
_cell.angle_beta   90.00
_cell.angle_gamma   90.00
#
_symmetry.space_group_name_H-M   'P 1'
#
loop_
_entity.id
_entity.type
_entity.pdbx_description
1 polymer ?
#
loop_
_entity_poly.entity_id
_entity_poly.type
_entity_poly.pdbx_seq_one_letter_code
_entity_poly.pdbx_strand_id
1 'polypeptide(L)'
;MSGRIPRAALRRSAAIASLIALCSLVDSCDKKTAVVDPNDGLEGIPSASQLVVWRDTPTQDSVFADLGAAGPSPEDTLIATHDIYYAGPGEIRGMIFDYTRADRFEVFRRESGAFRPFKDFLINPSKRFLKGQADVFRFLDVPPPGPSEQYIGRGLVEGVGAADAPKTNLAQAGGGQVAMDLQYTGATGIRPDIRPLDSLLTLEWNAVPGAAGYWVHVYQLTNQGGEEIVFLPAGTTSYHLGDPLPAGGRILTYTTPINGLDYQVRIAAVDANGQLISYTGISGSFGIFRSETTYRKFPLGSVIVHPNRPILPPGEAEPSVLIPTSNPRLTISPTGATQHR
;
A
#
# COMPACT_ATOMS: atom_id res chain seq x y z
N MET A 1 5.74 -26.07 -75.56
CA MET A 1 6.17 -24.66 -75.67
C MET A 1 6.94 -24.30 -74.40
N SER A 2 8.26 -24.13 -74.51
CA SER A 2 9.21 -23.95 -73.41
C SER A 2 9.65 -22.50 -73.35
N GLY A 3 9.17 -21.73 -72.38
CA GLY A 3 9.56 -20.33 -72.17
C GLY A 3 10.80 -20.21 -71.27
N ARG A 4 11.93 -19.80 -71.86
CA ARG A 4 13.17 -19.47 -71.14
C ARG A 4 13.03 -18.10 -70.47
N ILE A 5 13.18 -18.05 -69.16
CA ILE A 5 13.28 -16.79 -68.39
C ILE A 5 14.67 -16.16 -68.63
N PRO A 6 14.77 -14.86 -68.99
CA PRO A 6 16.04 -14.20 -69.28
C PRO A 6 16.91 -14.04 -68.02
N ARG A 7 18.13 -14.59 -68.07
CA ARG A 7 19.15 -14.60 -67.00
C ARG A 7 19.65 -13.21 -66.54
N ALA A 8 19.18 -12.12 -67.14
CA ALA A 8 19.59 -10.76 -66.80
C ALA A 8 18.86 -10.18 -65.57
N ALA A 9 17.66 -10.69 -65.23
CA ALA A 9 16.88 -10.19 -64.09
C ALA A 9 17.38 -10.69 -62.73
N LEU A 10 18.10 -11.83 -62.69
CA LEU A 10 18.52 -12.47 -61.44
C LEU A 10 19.75 -11.80 -60.79
N ARG A 11 20.54 -11.02 -61.54
CA ARG A 11 21.78 -10.38 -61.02
C ARG A 11 21.55 -9.03 -60.33
N ARG A 12 20.44 -8.34 -60.62
CA ARG A 12 20.12 -7.04 -59.96
C ARG A 12 19.44 -7.21 -58.60
N SER A 13 18.70 -8.30 -58.39
CA SER A 13 18.06 -8.59 -57.09
C SER A 13 19.04 -9.05 -56.01
N ALA A 14 20.15 -9.72 -56.39
CA ALA A 14 21.17 -10.15 -55.44
C ALA A 14 21.98 -8.96 -54.86
N ALA A 15 22.25 -7.93 -55.66
CA ALA A 15 23.04 -6.77 -55.21
C ALA A 15 22.27 -5.86 -54.21
N ILE A 16 20.94 -5.76 -54.34
CA ILE A 16 20.10 -4.98 -53.41
C ILE A 16 19.91 -5.73 -52.08
N ALA A 17 19.75 -7.06 -52.13
CA ALA A 17 19.66 -7.89 -50.91
C ALA A 17 20.97 -7.86 -50.10
N SER A 18 22.14 -7.83 -50.76
CA SER A 18 23.43 -7.68 -50.07
C SER A 18 23.66 -6.28 -49.48
N LEU A 19 23.06 -5.22 -50.03
CA LEU A 19 23.18 -3.87 -49.46
C LEU A 19 22.30 -3.69 -48.20
N ILE A 20 21.12 -4.31 -48.15
CA ILE A 20 20.23 -4.25 -46.98
C ILE A 20 20.80 -5.11 -45.83
N ALA A 21 21.42 -6.25 -46.13
CA ALA A 21 22.07 -7.11 -45.15
C ALA A 21 23.36 -6.51 -44.55
N LEU A 22 24.03 -5.60 -45.27
CA LEU A 22 25.22 -4.91 -44.75
C LEU A 22 24.85 -3.72 -43.84
N CYS A 23 23.67 -3.12 -44.00
CA CYS A 23 23.17 -2.05 -43.13
C CYS A 23 22.60 -2.56 -41.79
N SER A 24 22.37 -3.87 -41.64
CA SER A 24 21.83 -4.47 -40.40
C SER A 24 22.91 -5.09 -39.49
N LEU A 25 24.19 -4.98 -39.86
CA LEU A 25 25.33 -5.45 -39.05
C LEU A 25 26.13 -4.32 -38.40
N VAL A 26 25.63 -3.08 -38.52
CA VAL A 26 26.12 -1.93 -37.76
C VAL A 26 25.15 -1.63 -36.62
N ASP A 27 24.65 -2.67 -35.94
CA ASP A 27 24.23 -2.48 -34.55
C ASP A 27 25.52 -2.24 -33.78
N SER A 28 25.79 -0.94 -33.66
CA SER A 28 26.80 -0.33 -32.84
C SER A 28 26.86 -1.10 -31.52
N CYS A 29 27.94 -1.86 -31.35
CA CYS A 29 28.40 -2.26 -30.03
C CYS A 29 28.94 -1.01 -29.32
N ASP A 30 28.13 0.05 -29.28
CA ASP A 30 28.33 1.18 -28.40
C ASP A 30 28.32 0.58 -27.02
N LYS A 31 29.50 0.57 -26.43
CA LYS A 31 29.74 0.14 -25.07
C LYS A 31 28.96 1.12 -24.20
N LYS A 32 27.65 0.88 -24.04
CA LYS A 32 26.73 1.72 -23.29
C LYS A 32 27.35 1.86 -21.91
N THR A 33 27.81 3.07 -21.59
CA THR A 33 28.46 3.33 -20.31
C THR A 33 27.43 3.05 -19.24
N ALA A 34 27.58 1.89 -18.58
CA ALA A 34 26.74 1.53 -17.45
C ALA A 34 26.91 2.63 -16.39
N VAL A 35 25.84 3.36 -16.12
CA VAL A 35 25.81 4.30 -15.00
C VAL A 35 25.54 3.44 -13.76
N VAL A 36 26.62 3.01 -13.13
CA VAL A 36 26.60 2.30 -11.85
C VAL A 36 26.70 3.35 -10.75
N ASP A 37 25.74 3.38 -9.85
CA ASP A 37 25.80 4.28 -8.70
C ASP A 37 26.87 3.78 -7.73
N PRO A 38 27.86 4.60 -7.37
CA PRO A 38 28.95 4.18 -6.50
C PRO A 38 28.49 3.81 -5.08
N ASN A 39 27.30 4.25 -4.64
CA ASN A 39 26.80 3.99 -3.30
C ASN A 39 26.13 2.62 -3.14
N ASP A 40 25.54 2.09 -4.20
CA ASP A 40 24.85 0.79 -4.19
C ASP A 40 25.48 -0.26 -5.11
N GLY A 41 26.33 0.15 -6.07
CA GLY A 41 26.98 -0.75 -7.02
C GLY A 41 26.02 -1.31 -8.07
N LEU A 42 24.83 -0.72 -8.24
CA LEU A 42 23.80 -1.15 -9.18
C LEU A 42 23.62 -0.14 -10.32
N GLU A 43 23.34 -0.67 -11.51
CA GLU A 43 22.91 0.12 -12.65
C GLU A 43 21.49 0.67 -12.45
N GLY A 44 21.24 1.85 -13.01
CA GLY A 44 19.94 2.51 -13.01
C GLY A 44 20.00 3.92 -12.43
N ILE A 45 18.88 4.64 -12.51
CA ILE A 45 18.74 6.01 -12.05
C ILE A 45 17.68 6.11 -10.95
N PRO A 46 17.89 6.91 -9.89
CA PRO A 46 16.84 7.19 -8.92
C PRO A 46 15.56 7.67 -9.61
N SER A 47 14.41 7.15 -9.19
CA SER A 47 13.14 7.41 -9.85
C SER A 47 12.04 7.83 -8.88
N ALA A 48 10.84 8.01 -9.41
CA ALA A 48 9.64 8.23 -8.63
C ALA A 48 9.18 6.95 -7.88
N SER A 49 9.76 5.78 -8.14
CA SER A 49 9.36 4.53 -7.47
C SER A 49 9.71 4.57 -5.98
N GLN A 50 8.76 4.22 -5.12
CA GLN A 50 8.95 4.20 -3.67
C GLN A 50 8.86 2.76 -3.14
N LEU A 51 9.93 2.28 -2.52
CA LEU A 51 9.97 1.02 -1.80
C LEU A 51 9.70 1.27 -0.31
N VAL A 52 8.67 0.59 0.19
CA VAL A 52 8.31 0.55 1.61
C VAL A 52 8.54 -0.87 2.13
N VAL A 53 9.26 -1.01 3.25
CA VAL A 53 9.54 -2.30 3.89
C VAL A 53 9.19 -2.28 5.37
N TRP A 54 8.80 -3.43 5.91
CA TRP A 54 8.47 -3.56 7.32
C TRP A 54 8.52 -5.01 7.79
N ARG A 55 8.77 -5.20 9.09
CA ARG A 55 8.62 -6.51 9.72
C ARG A 55 7.15 -6.82 9.94
N ASP A 56 6.77 -8.06 9.69
CA ASP A 56 5.42 -8.52 9.97
C ASP A 56 5.17 -8.43 11.48
N THR A 57 4.23 -7.57 11.84
CA THR A 57 3.87 -7.25 13.22
C THR A 57 2.55 -7.94 13.51
N PRO A 58 2.43 -8.67 14.63
CA PRO A 58 1.22 -9.42 14.90
C PRO A 58 0.06 -8.48 15.15
N THR A 59 -1.10 -8.86 14.65
CA THR A 59 -2.35 -8.29 15.09
C THR A 59 -2.87 -9.10 16.28
N GLN A 60 -3.16 -8.43 17.40
CA GLN A 60 -3.65 -9.12 18.61
C GLN A 60 -5.15 -9.40 18.52
N ASP A 61 -5.51 -10.67 18.56
CA ASP A 61 -6.89 -11.14 18.69
C ASP A 61 -7.18 -11.50 20.15
N SER A 62 -8.13 -10.81 20.77
CA SER A 62 -8.44 -10.98 22.19
C SER A 62 -9.78 -11.69 22.37
N VAL A 63 -9.80 -12.73 23.19
CA VAL A 63 -11.00 -13.51 23.53
C VAL A 63 -11.47 -13.10 24.91
N PHE A 64 -12.74 -12.72 25.04
CA PHE A 64 -13.36 -12.32 26.30
C PHE A 64 -14.50 -13.28 26.67
N ALA A 65 -14.72 -13.45 27.97
CA ALA A 65 -15.94 -14.04 28.51
C ALA A 65 -17.06 -13.00 28.43
N ASP A 66 -18.19 -13.35 27.82
CA ASP A 66 -19.39 -12.49 27.73
C ASP A 66 -20.25 -12.77 28.97
N LEU A 67 -20.22 -11.87 29.96
CA LEU A 67 -20.87 -12.10 31.26
C LEU A 67 -22.33 -11.62 31.32
N GLY A 68 -22.94 -11.32 30.17
CA GLY A 68 -24.40 -11.40 30.01
C GLY A 68 -25.05 -10.19 29.34
N ALA A 69 -24.43 -9.01 29.35
CA ALA A 69 -24.93 -7.90 28.57
C ALA A 69 -24.52 -8.07 27.10
N ALA A 70 -25.45 -7.88 26.17
CA ALA A 70 -25.15 -7.98 24.75
C ALA A 70 -24.29 -6.81 24.22
N GLY A 71 -23.03 -6.68 24.65
CA GLY A 71 -21.95 -5.96 23.97
C GLY A 71 -20.62 -6.31 24.62
N PRO A 72 -19.49 -5.73 24.18
CA PRO A 72 -18.36 -5.55 25.08
C PRO A 72 -18.83 -4.73 26.29
N SER A 73 -18.65 -5.28 27.47
CA SER A 73 -18.97 -4.69 28.76
C SER A 73 -17.68 -4.53 29.58
N PRO A 74 -17.57 -3.50 30.45
CA PRO A 74 -16.49 -3.42 31.43
C PRO A 74 -16.41 -4.64 32.37
N GLU A 75 -17.50 -5.41 32.50
CA GLU A 75 -17.56 -6.63 33.30
C GLU A 75 -16.94 -7.84 32.59
N ASP A 76 -16.77 -7.79 31.27
CA ASP A 76 -16.24 -8.91 30.50
C ASP A 76 -14.76 -9.15 30.82
N THR A 77 -14.39 -10.42 30.99
CA THR A 77 -13.05 -10.82 31.41
C THR A 77 -12.23 -11.30 30.22
N LEU A 78 -11.02 -10.76 30.03
CA LEU A 78 -10.07 -11.28 29.04
C LEU A 78 -9.67 -12.71 29.39
N ILE A 79 -9.97 -13.65 28.50
CA ILE A 79 -9.61 -15.07 28.62
C ILE A 79 -8.24 -15.34 28.00
N ALA A 80 -8.03 -14.83 26.78
CA ALA A 80 -6.84 -15.13 26.00
C ALA A 80 -6.51 -14.02 24.99
N THR A 81 -5.24 -13.94 24.60
CA THR A 81 -4.76 -13.12 23.50
C THR A 81 -3.94 -13.98 22.56
N HIS A 82 -4.21 -13.87 21.26
CA HIS A 82 -3.49 -14.58 20.21
C HIS A 82 -2.81 -13.57 19.28
N ASP A 83 -1.55 -13.83 18.96
CA ASP A 83 -0.83 -13.09 17.94
C ASP A 83 -1.12 -13.69 16.55
N ILE A 84 -1.69 -12.88 15.66
CA ILE A 84 -1.96 -13.26 14.28
C ILE A 84 -0.98 -12.53 13.37
N TYR A 85 -0.06 -13.29 12.79
CA TYR A 85 0.85 -12.82 11.75
C TYR A 85 0.23 -12.99 10.37
N TYR A 86 0.55 -12.11 9.44
CA TYR A 86 0.16 -12.29 8.03
C TYR A 86 0.99 -13.39 7.38
N ALA A 87 2.28 -13.42 7.68
CA ALA A 87 3.23 -14.34 7.08
C ALA A 87 4.07 -15.04 8.16
N GLY A 88 4.60 -14.32 9.15
CA GLY A 88 5.27 -14.94 10.29
C GLY A 88 6.11 -13.97 11.12
N PRO A 89 6.45 -14.33 12.37
CA PRO A 89 7.26 -13.48 13.24
C PRO A 89 8.63 -13.20 12.64
N GLY A 90 8.96 -11.92 12.51
CA GLY A 90 10.25 -11.46 12.02
C GLY A 90 10.38 -11.43 10.50
N GLU A 91 9.42 -11.95 9.74
CA GLU A 91 9.43 -11.88 8.27
C GLU A 91 9.36 -10.43 7.78
N ILE A 92 9.97 -10.14 6.62
CA ILE A 92 9.95 -8.79 6.04
C ILE A 92 9.02 -8.75 4.84
N ARG A 93 8.14 -7.76 4.85
CA ARG A 93 7.23 -7.45 3.76
C ARG A 93 7.75 -6.22 3.03
N GLY A 94 7.68 -6.27 1.71
CA GLY A 94 8.06 -5.17 0.84
C GLY A 94 6.95 -4.81 -0.14
N MET A 95 6.77 -3.52 -0.35
CA MET A 95 5.85 -2.97 -1.34
C MET A 95 6.54 -1.87 -2.14
N ILE A 96 6.51 -1.98 -3.47
CA ILE A 96 6.98 -0.92 -4.37
C ILE A 96 5.75 -0.23 -4.97
N PHE A 97 5.70 1.08 -4.81
CA PHE A 97 4.77 1.98 -5.49
C PHE A 97 5.51 2.62 -6.65
N ASP A 98 5.27 2.10 -7.85
CA ASP A 98 5.93 2.58 -9.07
C ASP A 98 5.02 3.54 -9.84
N TYR A 99 5.63 4.58 -10.40
CA TYR A 99 4.98 5.59 -11.26
C TYR A 99 5.75 5.75 -12.58
N THR A 100 6.56 4.75 -12.93
CA THR A 100 7.41 4.76 -14.11
C THR A 100 6.85 3.83 -15.18
N ARG A 101 7.65 3.55 -16.21
CA ARG A 101 7.30 2.61 -17.29
C ARG A 101 7.69 1.16 -16.96
N ALA A 102 8.21 0.89 -15.77
CA ALA A 102 8.68 -0.44 -15.43
C ALA A 102 7.49 -1.41 -15.39
N ASP A 103 7.61 -2.54 -16.09
CA ASP A 103 6.59 -3.59 -16.08
C ASP A 103 6.88 -4.68 -15.04
N ARG A 104 8.13 -4.71 -14.53
CA ARG A 104 8.63 -5.67 -13.54
C ARG A 104 9.70 -5.02 -12.67
N PHE A 105 9.99 -5.62 -11.53
CA PHE A 105 11.13 -5.23 -10.68
C PHE A 105 12.01 -6.42 -10.33
N GLU A 106 13.32 -6.18 -10.37
CA GLU A 106 14.31 -6.94 -9.63
C GLU A 106 14.48 -6.28 -8.27
N VAL A 107 14.47 -7.07 -7.20
CA VAL A 107 14.76 -6.57 -5.85
C VAL A 107 16.10 -7.11 -5.41
N PHE A 108 16.90 -6.24 -4.85
CA PHE A 108 18.21 -6.55 -4.30
C PHE A 108 18.17 -6.36 -2.79
N ARG A 109 18.83 -7.27 -2.07
CA ARG A 109 19.05 -7.19 -0.63
C ARG A 109 20.53 -6.96 -0.37
N ARG A 110 20.87 -6.14 0.63
CA ARG A 110 22.26 -5.94 1.02
C ARG A 110 22.77 -7.14 1.81
N GLU A 111 23.80 -7.79 1.31
CA GLU A 111 24.45 -8.94 1.91
C GLU A 111 25.97 -8.72 1.96
N SER A 112 26.56 -8.81 3.14
CA SER A 112 28.00 -8.61 3.35
C SER A 112 28.54 -7.29 2.75
N GLY A 113 27.74 -6.22 2.81
CA GLY A 113 28.11 -4.88 2.34
C GLY A 113 27.80 -4.59 0.87
N ALA A 114 27.32 -5.56 0.08
CA ALA A 114 26.96 -5.36 -1.32
C ALA A 114 25.51 -5.75 -1.60
N PHE A 115 24.86 -5.11 -2.57
CA PHE A 115 23.53 -5.53 -3.01
C PHE A 115 23.60 -6.76 -3.92
N ARG A 116 22.83 -7.78 -3.57
CA ARG A 116 22.69 -9.02 -4.34
C ARG A 116 21.22 -9.24 -4.69
N PRO A 117 20.91 -9.87 -5.85
CA PRO A 117 19.54 -10.24 -6.17
C PRO A 117 18.92 -11.01 -4.99
N PHE A 118 17.83 -10.49 -4.47
CA PHE A 118 17.12 -11.08 -3.33
C PHE A 118 16.40 -12.37 -3.74
N LYS A 119 15.88 -12.39 -4.97
CA LYS A 119 15.14 -13.51 -5.56
C LYS A 119 15.57 -13.74 -7.00
N ASP A 120 15.53 -15.00 -7.41
CA ASP A 120 15.81 -15.41 -8.79
C ASP A 120 14.67 -15.11 -9.77
N PHE A 121 13.59 -14.48 -9.28
CA PHE A 121 12.41 -14.16 -10.09
C PHE A 121 12.08 -12.68 -10.04
N LEU A 122 11.59 -12.21 -11.18
CA LEU A 122 11.08 -10.86 -11.37
C LEU A 122 9.73 -10.72 -10.66
N ILE A 123 9.56 -9.63 -9.94
CA ILE A 123 8.28 -9.30 -9.32
C ILE A 123 7.39 -8.66 -10.38
N ASN A 124 6.23 -9.25 -10.60
CA ASN A 124 5.17 -8.71 -11.44
C ASN A 124 4.24 -7.81 -10.59
N PRO A 125 3.53 -6.86 -11.21
CA PRO A 125 2.62 -5.99 -10.48
C PRO A 125 1.49 -6.82 -9.89
N SER A 126 1.32 -6.73 -8.57
CA SER A 126 0.21 -7.34 -7.84
C SER A 126 -1.10 -6.59 -8.05
N LYS A 127 -1.00 -5.30 -8.39
CA LYS A 127 -2.13 -4.42 -8.70
C LYS A 127 -1.68 -3.28 -9.59
N ARG A 128 -2.54 -2.89 -10.54
CA ARG A 128 -2.33 -1.75 -11.42
C ARG A 128 -3.42 -0.72 -11.19
N PHE A 129 -3.05 0.53 -10.99
CA PHE A 129 -3.97 1.65 -10.81
C PHE A 129 -3.89 2.59 -12.02
N LEU A 130 -4.80 2.41 -12.97
CA LEU A 130 -4.80 3.16 -14.23
C LEU A 130 -5.02 4.67 -14.02
N LYS A 131 -5.81 5.07 -13.01
CA LYS A 131 -6.11 6.47 -12.71
C LYS A 131 -4.88 7.25 -12.24
N GLY A 132 -4.13 6.70 -11.28
CA GLY A 132 -2.89 7.31 -10.78
C GLY A 132 -1.64 6.91 -11.57
N GLN A 133 -1.79 6.14 -12.64
CA GLN A 133 -0.69 5.60 -13.44
C GLN A 133 0.38 4.93 -12.59
N ALA A 134 -0.08 4.14 -11.61
CA ALA A 134 0.77 3.57 -10.58
C ALA A 134 0.59 2.05 -10.51
N ASP A 135 1.71 1.34 -10.43
CA ASP A 135 1.72 -0.11 -10.28
C ASP A 135 2.28 -0.48 -8.89
N VAL A 136 1.68 -1.49 -8.26
CA VAL A 136 2.07 -1.96 -6.93
C VAL A 136 2.66 -3.35 -7.03
N PHE A 137 3.92 -3.48 -6.62
CA PHE A 137 4.66 -4.73 -6.57
C PHE A 137 4.83 -5.14 -5.11
N ARG A 138 4.76 -6.44 -4.82
CA ARG A 138 4.84 -6.97 -3.46
C ARG A 138 5.82 -8.12 -3.40
N PHE A 139 6.59 -8.18 -2.32
CA PHE A 139 7.40 -9.34 -1.99
C PHE A 139 7.39 -9.62 -0.48
N LEU A 140 7.83 -10.82 -0.17
CA LEU A 140 8.00 -11.34 1.17
C LEU A 140 9.40 -11.97 1.26
N ASP A 141 10.12 -11.67 2.33
CA ASP A 141 11.45 -12.20 2.68
C ASP A 141 11.34 -13.09 3.92
N VAL A 142 11.55 -14.40 3.68
CA VAL A 142 11.38 -15.47 4.67
C VAL A 142 12.52 -16.49 4.54
N PRO A 143 13.27 -16.76 5.63
CA PRO A 143 13.51 -15.87 6.77
C PRO A 143 14.55 -14.77 6.41
N PRO A 144 14.46 -13.56 6.98
CA PRO A 144 15.51 -12.57 6.79
C PRO A 144 16.78 -12.94 7.58
N PRO A 145 17.98 -12.62 7.06
CA PRO A 145 19.24 -13.10 7.61
C PRO A 145 19.67 -12.39 8.92
N GLY A 146 19.15 -11.20 9.20
CA GLY A 146 19.56 -10.39 10.34
C GLY A 146 18.49 -9.47 10.91
N PRO A 147 18.87 -8.68 11.96
CA PRO A 147 17.98 -7.76 12.64
C PRO A 147 17.71 -6.49 11.83
N SER A 148 18.53 -6.14 10.85
CA SER A 148 18.21 -5.05 9.93
C SER A 148 18.60 -5.42 8.51
N GLU A 149 17.69 -5.16 7.57
CA GLU A 149 17.86 -5.49 6.17
C GLU A 149 17.67 -4.25 5.32
N GLN A 150 18.46 -4.14 4.26
CA GLN A 150 18.38 -3.05 3.29
C GLN A 150 18.02 -3.60 1.93
N TYR A 151 17.09 -2.92 1.25
CA TYR A 151 16.55 -3.33 -0.03
C TYR A 151 16.56 -2.18 -1.02
N ILE A 152 16.69 -2.51 -2.30
CA ILE A 152 16.51 -1.59 -3.41
C ILE A 152 15.87 -2.34 -4.58
N GLY A 153 14.89 -1.72 -5.23
CA GLY A 153 14.28 -2.23 -6.45
C GLY A 153 14.87 -1.57 -7.68
N ARG A 154 15.11 -2.35 -8.73
CA ARG A 154 15.41 -1.88 -10.08
C ARG A 154 14.28 -2.30 -11.01
N GLY A 155 13.62 -1.33 -11.62
CA GLY A 155 12.56 -1.56 -12.58
C GLY A 155 13.13 -2.05 -13.91
N LEU A 156 12.41 -2.95 -14.56
CA LEU A 156 12.69 -3.42 -15.90
C LEU A 156 11.63 -2.85 -16.84
N VAL A 157 12.05 -2.43 -18.03
CA VAL A 157 11.13 -2.00 -19.08
C VAL A 157 11.21 -3.03 -20.20
N GLU A 158 10.10 -3.69 -20.49
CA GLU A 158 10.03 -4.79 -21.47
C GLU A 158 11.00 -5.94 -21.10
N GLY A 159 11.18 -6.15 -19.79
CA GLY A 159 12.09 -7.16 -19.24
C GLY A 159 13.59 -6.80 -19.29
N VAL A 160 13.96 -5.58 -19.72
CA VAL A 160 15.35 -5.14 -19.81
C VAL A 160 15.71 -4.18 -18.67
N GLY A 161 16.79 -4.50 -17.94
CA GLY A 161 17.36 -3.68 -16.86
C GLY A 161 18.54 -2.87 -17.36
N ALA A 162 18.27 -1.80 -18.10
CA ALA A 162 19.30 -0.96 -18.69
C ALA A 162 19.89 0.06 -17.69
N ALA A 163 20.97 0.77 -18.07
CA ALA A 163 21.58 1.82 -17.26
C ALA A 163 20.63 2.97 -16.85
N ASP A 164 19.54 3.15 -17.59
CA ASP A 164 18.45 4.11 -17.35
C ASP A 164 17.24 3.48 -16.64
N ALA A 165 17.36 2.24 -16.17
CA ALA A 165 16.34 1.56 -15.38
C ALA A 165 15.96 2.38 -14.13
N PRO A 166 14.67 2.54 -13.82
CA PRO A 166 14.25 3.28 -12.64
C PRO A 166 14.59 2.50 -11.36
N LYS A 167 15.29 3.15 -10.42
CA LYS A 167 15.56 2.61 -9.09
C LYS A 167 14.58 3.17 -8.06
N THR A 168 14.22 2.35 -7.08
CA THR A 168 13.50 2.81 -5.89
C THR A 168 14.44 3.58 -4.96
N ASN A 169 13.91 4.19 -3.91
CA ASN A 169 14.73 4.57 -2.76
C ASN A 169 15.39 3.32 -2.12
N LEU A 170 16.47 3.57 -1.38
CA LEU A 170 17.01 2.60 -0.43
C LEU A 170 16.01 2.44 0.72
N ALA A 171 15.52 1.21 0.91
CA ALA A 171 14.59 0.89 1.97
C ALA A 171 15.27 0.10 3.08
N GLN A 172 15.01 0.43 4.35
CA GLN A 172 15.58 -0.28 5.49
C GLN A 172 14.50 -0.82 6.41
N ALA A 173 14.53 -2.11 6.69
CA ALA A 173 13.73 -2.71 7.75
C ALA A 173 14.57 -2.76 9.04
N GLY A 174 14.11 -2.11 10.11
CA GLY A 174 14.70 -2.22 11.44
C GLY A 174 14.36 -3.55 12.13
N GLY A 175 14.95 -3.79 13.30
CA GLY A 175 14.73 -5.02 14.09
C GLY A 175 13.44 -5.04 14.90
N GLY A 176 12.83 -3.87 15.13
CA GLY A 176 11.63 -3.72 15.92
C GLY A 176 10.34 -4.07 15.15
N GLN A 177 9.31 -4.40 15.90
CA GLN A 177 7.93 -4.39 15.40
C GLN A 177 7.50 -2.97 15.03
N VAL A 178 6.57 -2.86 14.10
CA VAL A 178 5.98 -1.59 13.70
C VAL A 178 5.01 -1.14 14.79
N ALA A 179 5.04 0.13 15.19
CA ALA A 179 4.09 0.64 16.16
C ALA A 179 2.65 0.57 15.59
N MET A 180 1.71 0.02 16.37
CA MET A 180 0.30 -0.14 15.96
C MET A 180 -0.59 0.96 16.52
N ASP A 181 -0.06 2.16 16.75
CA ASP A 181 -0.68 3.15 17.63
C ASP A 181 -0.88 4.53 17.01
N LEU A 182 -0.80 4.66 15.67
CA LEU A 182 -1.10 5.93 15.01
C LEU A 182 -2.52 6.37 15.38
N GLN A 183 -2.63 7.50 16.07
CA GLN A 183 -3.91 8.00 16.58
C GLN A 183 -4.61 8.83 15.52
N TYR A 184 -5.76 8.34 15.06
CA TYR A 184 -6.67 9.12 14.23
C TYR A 184 -7.46 10.08 15.13
N THR A 185 -7.55 11.34 14.75
CA THR A 185 -8.20 12.41 15.53
C THR A 185 -9.37 13.06 14.80
N GLY A 186 -9.56 12.74 13.52
CA GLY A 186 -10.65 13.27 12.71
C GLY A 186 -12.01 12.81 13.21
N ALA A 187 -13.08 13.40 12.69
CA ALA A 187 -14.43 12.99 13.05
C ALA A 187 -14.70 11.53 12.66
N THR A 188 -15.22 10.76 13.61
CA THR A 188 -15.73 9.39 13.42
C THR A 188 -17.22 9.34 13.76
N GLY A 189 -17.93 8.39 13.16
CA GLY A 189 -19.36 8.19 13.37
C GLY A 189 -20.27 9.28 12.77
N ILE A 190 -21.57 9.18 13.06
CA ILE A 190 -22.58 10.16 12.65
C ILE A 190 -22.59 11.28 13.68
N ARG A 191 -22.00 12.44 13.37
CA ARG A 191 -22.18 13.63 14.20
C ARG A 191 -23.55 14.24 13.89
N PRO A 192 -24.42 14.48 14.90
CA PRO A 192 -25.74 15.04 14.67
C PRO A 192 -25.72 16.51 14.20
N ASP A 193 -24.59 17.21 14.28
CA ASP A 193 -24.56 18.68 14.11
C ASP A 193 -23.31 19.23 13.40
N ILE A 194 -22.59 18.43 12.60
CA ILE A 194 -21.45 18.97 11.83
C ILE A 194 -21.69 18.79 10.35
N ARG A 195 -21.80 19.94 9.67
CA ARG A 195 -22.02 20.06 8.24
C ARG A 195 -20.69 20.07 7.48
N PRO A 196 -20.40 19.05 6.67
CA PRO A 196 -19.89 19.27 5.33
C PRO A 196 -21.04 19.20 4.34
N LEU A 197 -21.06 20.09 3.35
CA LEU A 197 -22.10 20.15 2.31
C LEU A 197 -21.89 19.11 1.19
N ASP A 198 -20.78 18.37 1.23
CA ASP A 198 -20.31 17.44 0.22
C ASP A 198 -20.02 16.03 0.80
N SER A 199 -19.71 15.08 -0.08
CA SER A 199 -19.36 13.71 0.29
C SER A 199 -17.89 13.54 0.66
N LEU A 200 -17.20 14.65 0.90
CA LEU A 200 -15.76 14.70 1.12
C LEU A 200 -15.48 14.81 2.62
N LEU A 201 -14.59 13.94 3.08
CA LEU A 201 -14.23 13.83 4.49
C LEU A 201 -12.92 14.58 4.75
N THR A 202 -12.84 15.26 5.90
CA THR A 202 -11.54 15.69 6.43
C THR A 202 -10.99 14.60 7.32
N LEU A 203 -9.87 14.03 6.92
CA LEU A 203 -9.12 13.02 7.66
C LEU A 203 -8.08 13.73 8.52
N GLU A 204 -7.92 13.34 9.80
CA GLU A 204 -6.95 13.96 10.71
C GLU A 204 -6.32 12.92 11.63
N TRP A 205 -5.03 13.10 11.94
CA TRP A 205 -4.27 12.21 12.80
C TRP A 205 -3.14 12.94 13.54
N ASN A 206 -2.61 12.32 14.59
CA ASN A 206 -1.42 12.83 15.28
C ASN A 206 -0.15 12.58 14.44
N ALA A 207 0.75 13.57 14.41
CA ALA A 207 2.05 13.40 13.78
C ALA A 207 2.83 12.24 14.43
N VAL A 208 3.45 11.40 13.60
CA VAL A 208 4.31 10.31 14.05
C VAL A 208 5.77 10.78 14.02
N PRO A 209 6.49 10.77 15.16
CA PRO A 209 7.91 11.14 15.20
C PRO A 209 8.74 10.30 14.23
N GLY A 210 9.58 10.96 13.42
CA GLY A 210 10.44 10.30 12.43
C GLY A 210 9.77 9.97 11.09
N ALA A 211 8.47 10.25 10.93
CA ALA A 211 7.80 10.06 9.64
C ALA A 211 8.33 11.05 8.59
N ALA A 212 8.62 10.53 7.38
CA ALA A 212 8.86 11.31 6.18
C ALA A 212 7.58 11.48 5.32
N GLY A 213 6.56 10.66 5.58
CA GLY A 213 5.23 10.81 4.99
C GLY A 213 4.23 9.77 5.48
N TYR A 214 3.03 9.86 4.95
CA TYR A 214 1.88 9.03 5.32
C TYR A 214 1.21 8.47 4.07
N TRP A 215 1.01 7.16 4.07
CA TRP A 215 0.08 6.50 3.16
C TRP A 215 -1.30 6.47 3.80
N VAL A 216 -2.27 7.09 3.14
CA VAL A 216 -3.67 7.08 3.55
C VAL A 216 -4.46 6.22 2.56
N HIS A 217 -5.22 5.26 3.09
CA HIS A 217 -6.05 4.34 2.33
C HIS A 217 -7.49 4.42 2.83
N VAL A 218 -8.39 4.87 1.95
CA VAL A 218 -9.83 4.94 2.17
C VAL A 218 -10.51 3.85 1.35
N TYR A 219 -11.28 2.97 1.99
CA TYR A 219 -11.88 1.82 1.33
C TYR A 219 -13.18 1.37 2.01
N GLN A 220 -14.06 0.69 1.27
CA GLN A 220 -15.17 -0.02 1.88
C GLN A 220 -14.73 -1.44 2.24
N LEU A 221 -15.23 -1.99 3.35
CA LEU A 221 -14.84 -3.35 3.75
C LEU A 221 -15.21 -4.41 2.69
N THR A 222 -16.30 -4.19 1.97
CA THR A 222 -16.76 -5.01 0.84
C THR A 222 -15.97 -4.77 -0.46
N ASN A 223 -15.27 -3.64 -0.57
CA ASN A 223 -14.45 -3.26 -1.72
C ASN A 223 -13.05 -2.81 -1.26
N GLN A 224 -12.20 -3.77 -0.94
CA GLN A 224 -10.79 -3.51 -0.56
C GLN A 224 -9.92 -3.06 -1.75
N GLY A 225 -10.52 -2.86 -2.93
CA GLY A 225 -9.91 -2.21 -4.07
C GLY A 225 -9.45 -0.77 -3.77
N GLY A 226 -9.96 -0.16 -2.71
CA GLY A 226 -9.65 1.20 -2.31
C GLY A 226 -10.42 2.19 -3.17
N GLU A 227 -11.15 3.09 -2.52
CA GLU A 227 -11.67 4.27 -3.22
C GLU A 227 -10.55 5.29 -3.41
N GLU A 228 -9.70 5.46 -2.40
CA GLU A 228 -8.59 6.39 -2.44
C GLU A 228 -7.33 5.85 -1.77
N ILE A 229 -6.19 5.97 -2.44
CA ILE A 229 -4.87 5.69 -1.87
C ILE A 229 -3.96 6.85 -2.21
N VAL A 230 -3.47 7.56 -1.20
CA VAL A 230 -2.68 8.77 -1.34
C VAL A 230 -1.45 8.71 -0.43
N PHE A 231 -0.32 9.22 -0.94
CA PHE A 231 0.86 9.54 -0.16
C PHE A 231 0.89 11.03 0.13
N LEU A 232 1.12 11.39 1.38
CA LEU A 232 1.20 12.77 1.87
C LEU A 232 2.55 12.97 2.58
N PRO A 233 3.21 14.14 2.44
CA PRO A 233 4.49 14.42 3.08
C PRO A 233 4.36 14.55 4.60
N ALA A 234 5.47 14.41 5.34
CA ALA A 234 5.51 14.42 6.82
C ALA A 234 4.80 15.61 7.50
N GLY A 235 4.79 16.78 6.84
CA GLY A 235 4.14 17.99 7.37
C GLY A 235 2.62 17.97 7.29
N THR A 236 2.02 16.95 6.68
CA THR A 236 0.58 16.81 6.51
C THR A 236 0.02 15.84 7.54
N THR A 237 -0.80 16.35 8.46
CA THR A 237 -1.53 15.57 9.48
C THR A 237 -3.05 15.69 9.35
N SER A 238 -3.50 16.39 8.31
CA SER A 238 -4.90 16.53 7.92
C SER A 238 -4.99 16.56 6.40
N TYR A 239 -6.00 15.90 5.84
CA TYR A 239 -6.28 15.92 4.41
C TYR A 239 -7.78 15.86 4.15
N HIS A 240 -8.29 16.84 3.43
CA HIS A 240 -9.66 16.82 2.94
C HIS A 240 -9.70 16.09 1.60
N LEU A 241 -10.54 15.04 1.52
CA LEU A 241 -10.60 14.22 0.32
C LEU A 241 -10.98 15.06 -0.89
N GLY A 242 -10.28 14.89 -2.01
CA GLY A 242 -10.52 15.67 -3.23
C GLY A 242 -9.81 17.03 -3.28
N ASP A 243 -9.20 17.50 -2.18
CA ASP A 243 -8.32 18.66 -2.25
C ASP A 243 -7.09 18.37 -3.12
N PRO A 244 -6.53 19.39 -3.80
CA PRO A 244 -5.25 19.28 -4.48
C PRO A 244 -4.17 18.73 -3.55
N LEU A 245 -3.36 17.80 -4.05
CA LEU A 245 -2.29 17.22 -3.26
C LEU A 245 -1.26 18.29 -2.87
N PRO A 246 -0.77 18.29 -1.62
CA PRO A 246 0.33 19.15 -1.22
C PRO A 246 1.60 18.81 -2.03
N ALA A 247 2.58 19.71 -2.03
CA ALA A 247 3.86 19.48 -2.71
C ALA A 247 4.52 18.18 -2.21
N GLY A 248 4.88 17.29 -3.14
CA GLY A 248 5.42 15.96 -2.83
C GLY A 248 4.36 14.87 -2.57
N GLY A 249 3.08 15.23 -2.47
CA GLY A 249 1.97 14.30 -2.39
C GLY A 249 1.74 13.55 -3.71
N ARG A 250 1.20 12.34 -3.63
CA ARG A 250 0.96 11.46 -4.77
C ARG A 250 -0.30 10.65 -4.59
N ILE A 251 -1.01 10.34 -5.68
CA ILE A 251 -2.25 9.57 -5.63
C ILE A 251 -2.14 8.33 -6.52
N LEU A 252 -2.52 7.18 -5.99
CA LEU A 252 -2.61 5.91 -6.73
C LEU A 252 -3.97 5.80 -7.40
N THR A 253 -5.03 6.10 -6.65
CA THR A 253 -6.40 6.03 -7.13
C THR A 253 -7.25 7.02 -6.37
N TYR A 254 -8.28 7.50 -7.04
CA TYR A 254 -9.31 8.38 -6.47
C TYR A 254 -10.67 7.99 -7.03
N THR A 255 -11.60 7.75 -6.11
CA THR A 255 -13.02 7.62 -6.36
C THR A 255 -13.71 8.35 -5.23
N THR A 256 -14.58 9.29 -5.58
CA THR A 256 -15.31 10.09 -4.60
C THR A 256 -16.18 9.18 -3.73
N PRO A 257 -16.08 9.27 -2.39
CA PRO A 257 -16.95 8.53 -1.49
C PRO A 257 -18.42 8.84 -1.75
N ILE A 258 -19.27 7.83 -1.58
CA ILE A 258 -20.73 7.94 -1.68
C ILE A 258 -21.26 8.27 -0.28
N ASN A 259 -22.10 9.30 -0.20
CA ASN A 259 -22.75 9.68 1.04
C ASN A 259 -23.60 8.54 1.64
N GLY A 260 -23.60 8.45 2.96
CA GLY A 260 -24.41 7.48 3.70
C GLY A 260 -23.81 6.07 3.75
N LEU A 261 -22.59 5.86 3.25
CA LEU A 261 -21.88 4.58 3.32
C LEU A 261 -20.69 4.66 4.30
N ASP A 262 -20.44 3.56 5.01
CA ASP A 262 -19.27 3.46 5.88
C ASP A 262 -17.99 3.22 5.06
N TYR A 263 -16.95 3.96 5.43
CA TYR A 263 -15.60 3.80 4.91
C TYR A 263 -14.63 3.49 6.03
N GLN A 264 -13.61 2.71 5.71
CA GLN A 264 -12.46 2.42 6.54
C GLN A 264 -11.32 3.33 6.11
N VAL A 265 -10.69 4.00 7.06
CA VAL A 265 -9.49 4.81 6.85
C VAL A 265 -8.33 4.15 7.57
N ARG A 266 -7.31 3.77 6.80
CA ARG A 266 -6.03 3.30 7.32
C ARG A 266 -4.96 4.33 6.99
N ILE A 267 -4.17 4.69 7.99
CA ILE A 267 -3.03 5.59 7.82
C ILE A 267 -1.76 4.83 8.23
N ALA A 268 -0.72 4.95 7.42
CA ALA A 268 0.56 4.29 7.59
C ALA A 268 1.68 5.32 7.47
N ALA A 269 2.43 5.53 8.55
CA ALA A 269 3.58 6.42 8.59
C ALA A 269 4.84 5.69 8.13
N VAL A 270 5.56 6.30 7.18
CA VAL A 270 6.84 5.79 6.67
C VAL A 270 7.95 6.77 6.96
N ASP A 271 9.14 6.29 7.32
CA ASP A 271 10.32 7.12 7.54
C ASP A 271 11.06 7.46 6.23
N ALA A 272 12.14 8.22 6.33
CA ALA A 272 12.96 8.62 5.17
C ALA A 272 13.69 7.43 4.50
N ASN A 273 13.83 6.32 5.21
CA ASN A 273 14.43 5.08 4.71
C ASN A 273 13.35 4.11 4.21
N GLY A 274 12.12 4.57 3.93
CA GLY A 274 11.04 3.69 3.47
C GLY A 274 10.62 2.62 4.47
N GLN A 275 10.97 2.75 5.75
CA GLN A 275 10.48 1.84 6.78
C GLN A 275 9.04 2.22 7.15
N LEU A 276 8.11 1.27 7.21
CA LEU A 276 6.86 1.49 7.93
C LEU A 276 7.17 1.57 9.43
N ILE A 277 6.87 2.71 10.06
CA ILE A 277 7.20 2.96 11.47
C ILE A 277 5.97 2.97 12.37
N SER A 278 4.80 3.35 11.83
CA SER A 278 3.53 3.25 12.55
C SER A 278 2.36 3.10 11.58
N TYR A 279 1.24 2.55 12.05
CA TYR A 279 -0.02 2.57 11.31
C TYR A 279 -1.22 2.58 12.26
N THR A 280 -2.40 2.91 11.72
CA THR A 280 -3.68 2.82 12.45
C THR A 280 -3.89 1.36 12.84
N GLY A 281 -3.61 0.99 14.09
CA GLY A 281 -3.71 -0.37 14.59
C GLY A 281 -4.75 -0.48 15.70
N ILE A 282 -4.28 -0.58 16.95
CA ILE A 282 -5.13 -0.72 18.15
C ILE A 282 -5.89 0.55 18.52
N SER A 283 -5.45 1.71 18.02
CA SER A 283 -6.20 2.98 18.09
C SER A 283 -7.41 3.01 17.15
N GLY A 284 -7.50 2.04 16.23
CA GLY A 284 -8.55 1.93 15.24
C GLY A 284 -9.89 1.42 15.78
N SER A 285 -10.78 1.12 14.85
CA SER A 285 -12.03 0.40 15.07
C SER A 285 -11.79 -1.10 15.19
N PHE A 286 -12.74 -1.81 15.79
CA PHE A 286 -12.62 -3.25 16.06
C PHE A 286 -13.79 -4.02 15.46
N GLY A 287 -13.50 -5.23 14.99
CA GLY A 287 -14.50 -6.26 14.71
C GLY A 287 -14.74 -7.10 15.95
N ILE A 288 -16.01 -7.39 16.25
CA ILE A 288 -16.43 -8.27 17.35
C ILE A 288 -17.15 -9.47 16.76
N PHE A 289 -16.67 -10.67 17.08
CA PHE A 289 -17.28 -11.93 16.69
C PHE A 289 -17.81 -12.66 17.92
N ARG A 290 -19.13 -12.79 18.02
CA ARG A 290 -19.79 -13.42 19.19
C ARG A 290 -19.94 -14.93 19.07
N SER A 291 -19.85 -15.58 20.23
CA SER A 291 -20.26 -16.95 20.53
C SER A 291 -21.27 -16.94 21.69
N GLU A 292 -21.70 -18.11 22.17
CA GLU A 292 -22.71 -18.21 23.24
C GLU A 292 -22.24 -17.62 24.58
N THR A 293 -20.97 -17.80 24.94
CA THR A 293 -20.40 -17.39 26.24
C THR A 293 -19.14 -16.55 26.13
N THR A 294 -18.70 -16.26 24.90
CA THR A 294 -17.47 -15.54 24.63
C THR A 294 -17.60 -14.65 23.40
N TYR A 295 -16.72 -13.67 23.26
CA TYR A 295 -16.53 -12.97 21.99
C TYR A 295 -15.04 -12.75 21.69
N ARG A 296 -14.73 -12.62 20.41
CA ARG A 296 -13.41 -12.23 19.90
C ARG A 296 -13.43 -10.77 19.50
N LYS A 297 -12.40 -10.02 19.91
CA LYS A 297 -12.17 -8.62 19.55
C LYS A 297 -10.89 -8.54 18.73
N PHE A 298 -11.01 -8.09 17.49
CA PHE A 298 -9.92 -7.97 16.54
C PHE A 298 -9.80 -6.52 16.02
N PRO A 299 -8.63 -5.87 16.10
CA PRO A 299 -8.44 -4.54 15.54
C PRO A 299 -8.45 -4.59 14.01
N LEU A 300 -9.22 -3.73 13.36
CA LEU A 300 -9.35 -3.73 11.90
C LEU A 300 -8.14 -3.12 11.18
N GLY A 301 -7.25 -2.46 11.94
CA GLY A 301 -6.14 -1.71 11.39
C GLY A 301 -6.62 -0.49 10.59
N SER A 302 -7.75 0.09 10.98
CA SER A 302 -8.38 1.25 10.36
C SER A 302 -9.42 1.86 11.31
N VAL A 303 -9.85 3.09 11.05
CA VAL A 303 -11.01 3.72 11.69
C VAL A 303 -12.19 3.78 10.74
N ILE A 304 -13.40 3.71 11.28
CA ILE A 304 -14.62 3.86 10.49
C ILE A 304 -15.03 5.33 10.46
N VAL A 305 -15.22 5.83 9.25
CA VAL A 305 -15.70 7.17 8.96
C VAL A 305 -16.96 7.06 8.12
N HIS A 306 -17.84 8.05 8.28
CA HIS A 306 -19.13 8.07 7.61
C HIS A 306 -19.30 9.45 6.94
N PRO A 307 -19.10 9.56 5.60
CA PRO A 307 -19.39 10.76 4.85
C PRO A 307 -20.89 11.00 4.92
N ASN A 308 -21.28 12.03 5.68
CA ASN A 308 -22.67 12.44 5.81
C ASN A 308 -22.84 13.86 5.31
N ARG A 309 -23.85 14.03 4.46
CA ARG A 309 -24.45 15.33 4.21
C ARG A 309 -25.51 15.55 5.29
N PRO A 310 -25.50 16.66 6.04
CA PRO A 310 -26.55 16.96 6.99
C PRO A 310 -27.89 17.10 6.27
N ILE A 311 -28.88 16.35 6.74
CA ILE A 311 -30.29 16.62 6.43
C ILE A 311 -30.73 17.77 7.36
N LEU A 312 -31.44 18.77 6.84
CA LEU A 312 -31.95 19.94 7.58
C LEU A 312 -32.87 19.54 8.78
N PRO A 313 -33.12 20.41 9.78
CA PRO A 313 -33.39 20.03 11.18
C PRO A 313 -34.89 19.83 11.50
N PRO A 314 -35.28 19.59 12.78
CA PRO A 314 -34.94 18.47 13.64
C PRO A 314 -36.22 17.70 14.05
N GLY A 315 -36.15 16.38 14.09
CA GLY A 315 -37.18 15.55 14.70
C GLY A 315 -36.59 14.19 15.02
N GLU A 316 -36.15 14.05 16.27
CA GLU A 316 -35.58 12.83 16.86
C GLU A 316 -34.14 12.50 16.45
N ALA A 317 -33.26 12.43 17.45
CA ALA A 317 -31.93 11.87 17.30
C ALA A 317 -32.08 10.36 17.05
N GLU A 318 -31.64 9.87 15.90
CA GLU A 318 -31.60 8.43 15.67
C GLU A 318 -30.58 7.77 16.61
N PRO A 319 -30.93 6.64 17.23
CA PRO A 319 -30.00 5.87 18.02
C PRO A 319 -28.82 5.42 17.16
N SER A 320 -27.61 5.38 17.75
CA SER A 320 -26.43 4.82 17.09
C SER A 320 -26.72 3.39 16.62
N VAL A 321 -26.88 3.22 15.30
CA VAL A 321 -27.23 1.94 14.69
C VAL A 321 -25.98 1.05 14.65
N LEU A 322 -26.05 -0.12 15.27
CA LEU A 322 -25.06 -1.19 15.07
C LEU A 322 -25.07 -1.57 13.59
N ILE A 323 -23.93 -1.51 12.91
CA ILE A 323 -23.84 -1.83 11.48
C ILE A 323 -24.01 -3.35 11.32
N PRO A 324 -25.12 -3.84 10.75
CA PRO A 324 -25.26 -5.26 10.47
C PRO A 324 -24.34 -5.61 9.30
N THR A 325 -23.44 -6.58 9.50
CA THR A 325 -22.64 -7.11 8.41
C THR A 325 -23.36 -8.32 7.78
N SER A 326 -22.98 -8.72 6.56
CA SER A 326 -23.51 -9.93 5.93
C SER A 326 -23.25 -11.20 6.74
N ASN A 327 -22.36 -11.13 7.73
CA ASN A 327 -22.19 -12.13 8.76
C ASN A 327 -22.98 -11.71 10.02
N PRO A 328 -24.08 -12.40 10.39
CA PRO A 328 -24.90 -12.01 11.54
C PRO A 328 -24.17 -12.10 12.89
N ARG A 329 -22.96 -12.70 12.92
CA ARG A 329 -22.12 -12.80 14.12
C ARG A 329 -21.05 -11.71 14.23
N LEU A 330 -20.86 -10.91 13.18
CA LEU A 330 -19.89 -9.82 13.15
C LEU A 330 -20.60 -8.49 13.38
N THR A 331 -20.25 -7.85 14.49
CA THR A 331 -20.62 -6.47 14.78
C THR A 331 -19.37 -5.62 14.74
N ILE A 332 -19.46 -4.45 14.11
CA ILE A 332 -18.36 -3.50 14.02
C ILE A 332 -18.63 -2.33 14.98
N SER A 333 -17.66 -2.02 15.84
CA SER A 333 -17.78 -0.93 16.83
C SER A 333 -16.80 0.21 16.53
N PRO A 334 -17.26 1.48 16.48
CA PRO A 334 -16.38 2.64 16.39
C PRO A 334 -15.49 2.79 17.64
N THR A 335 -14.35 3.45 17.48
CA THR A 335 -13.45 3.82 18.57
C THR A 335 -14.11 4.87 19.47
N GLY A 336 -14.08 4.68 20.80
CA GLY A 336 -14.61 5.63 21.78
C GLY A 336 -16.05 5.39 22.25
N ALA A 337 -16.72 4.33 21.78
CA ALA A 337 -18.02 3.89 22.32
C ALA A 337 -17.88 3.15 23.67
N THR A 338 -17.11 3.70 24.62
CA THR A 338 -17.32 3.36 26.03
C THR A 338 -18.62 4.03 26.44
N GLN A 339 -19.70 3.24 26.57
CA GLN A 339 -20.94 3.72 27.14
C GLN A 339 -20.68 4.18 28.57
N HIS A 340 -20.50 5.49 28.77
CA HIS A 340 -20.71 6.09 30.08
C HIS A 340 -22.21 5.98 30.38
N ARG A 341 -22.58 4.98 31.16
CA ARG A 341 -23.77 5.03 32.02
C ARG A 341 -23.35 5.47 33.40
#